data_AF-A0A0C9T784-F1
#
_entry.id   AF-A0A0C9T784-F1
#
_cell.length_a   1.000
_cell.length_b   1.000
_cell.length_c   1.000
_cell.angle_alpha   90.00
_cell.angle_beta   90.00
_cell.angle_gamma   90.00
#
_symmetry.space_group_name_H-M   'P 1'
#
loop_
_entity.id
_entity.type
_entity.pdbx_description
1 polymer ?
#
loop_
_entity_poly.entity_id
_entity_poly.type
_entity_poly.pdbx_seq_one_letter_code
_entity_poly.pdbx_strand_id
1 'polypeptide(L)'
;MGVPTRHVVLVVFLLTLFFITLRFAYFPASGTLTSLNFPFSTSATHDSYSSSQFASPVNASERANATFVILCRNSDLGGVIQSVRDIEDRFNRKFGYPYVLLNDEPFDEEFKRCVSVLSPAPMEFGLIPHDHWNAPSWIDEQKATEARKKMGEDGIIYGDNLSYRNMCRFNSG
;
A
#
# COMPACT_ATOMS: atom_id res chain seq x y z
N MET A 1 42.30 -38.98 -6.11
CA MET A 1 41.22 -39.78 -5.47
C MET A 1 39.89 -39.11 -5.78
N GLY A 2 39.20 -39.59 -6.82
CA GLY A 2 37.88 -39.05 -7.19
C GLY A 2 36.81 -39.59 -6.25
N VAL A 3 35.91 -38.73 -5.78
CA VAL A 3 34.75 -39.16 -4.99
C VAL A 3 33.89 -40.05 -5.88
N PRO A 4 33.58 -41.30 -5.48
CA PRO A 4 32.84 -42.22 -6.33
C PRO A 4 31.43 -41.70 -6.55
N THR A 5 30.99 -41.72 -7.80
CA THR A 5 29.75 -41.11 -8.33
C THR A 5 28.49 -41.48 -7.53
N ARG A 6 28.49 -42.65 -6.89
CA ARG A 6 27.44 -43.10 -5.96
C ARG A 6 27.18 -42.17 -4.76
N HIS A 7 28.22 -41.53 -4.23
CA HIS A 7 28.07 -40.61 -3.09
C HIS A 7 27.54 -39.24 -3.55
N VAL A 8 27.91 -38.81 -4.76
CA VAL A 8 27.39 -37.58 -5.36
C VAL A 8 25.88 -37.69 -5.60
N VAL A 9 25.42 -38.82 -6.15
CA VAL A 9 23.98 -39.09 -6.37
C VAL A 9 23.20 -39.09 -5.05
N LEU A 10 23.76 -39.71 -4.00
CA LEU A 10 23.12 -39.79 -2.69
C LEU A 10 22.99 -38.39 -2.03
N VAL A 11 24.05 -37.57 -2.12
CA VAL A 11 24.02 -36.19 -1.58
C VAL A 11 23.01 -35.32 -2.33
N VAL A 12 22.96 -35.40 -3.66
CA VAL A 12 21.98 -34.64 -4.46
C VAL A 12 20.56 -35.06 -4.09
N PHE A 13 20.28 -36.36 -3.93
CA PHE A 13 18.97 -36.85 -3.52
C PHE A 13 18.56 -36.37 -2.11
N LEU A 14 19.50 -36.33 -1.16
CA LEU A 14 19.22 -35.82 0.18
C LEU A 14 18.96 -34.31 0.18
N LEU A 15 19.70 -33.54 -0.63
CA LEU A 15 19.48 -32.11 -0.76
C LEU A 15 18.13 -31.80 -1.42
N THR A 16 17.73 -32.52 -2.48
CA THR A 16 16.41 -32.30 -3.11
C THR A 16 15.28 -32.64 -2.15
N LEU A 17 15.38 -33.75 -1.40
CA LEU A 17 14.39 -34.11 -0.40
C LEU A 17 14.28 -33.03 0.70
N PHE A 18 15.42 -32.50 1.16
CA PHE A 18 15.47 -31.41 2.14
C PHE A 18 14.83 -30.12 1.62
N PHE A 19 15.08 -29.75 0.37
CA PHE A 19 14.44 -28.57 -0.23
C PHE A 19 12.92 -28.75 -0.42
N ILE A 20 12.45 -29.97 -0.71
CA ILE A 20 11.01 -30.27 -0.82
C ILE A 20 10.33 -30.19 0.55
N THR A 21 10.93 -30.74 1.60
CA THR A 21 10.36 -30.65 2.96
C THR A 21 10.36 -29.22 3.49
N LEU A 22 11.39 -28.42 3.17
CA LEU A 22 11.39 -26.98 3.45
C LEU A 22 10.28 -26.24 2.69
N ARG A 23 10.08 -26.51 1.40
CA ARG A 23 8.99 -25.88 0.64
C ARG A 23 7.61 -26.19 1.24
N PHE A 24 7.41 -27.42 1.70
CA PHE A 24 6.12 -27.84 2.28
C PHE A 24 5.90 -27.29 3.69
N ALA A 25 6.96 -27.18 4.50
CA ALA A 25 6.86 -26.65 5.86
C ALA A 25 6.73 -25.12 5.92
N TYR A 26 7.33 -24.40 4.96
CA TYR A 26 7.35 -22.93 4.95
C TYR A 26 6.38 -22.28 3.95
N PHE A 27 5.62 -23.08 3.19
CA PHE A 27 4.55 -22.59 2.32
C PHE A 27 3.23 -23.29 2.70
N PRO A 28 2.61 -22.94 3.84
CA PRO A 28 1.30 -23.45 4.17
C PRO A 28 0.31 -22.94 3.11
N ALA A 29 -0.36 -23.86 2.43
CA ALA A 29 -1.45 -23.54 1.53
C ALA A 29 -2.55 -22.82 2.32
N SER A 30 -2.60 -21.49 2.18
CA SER A 30 -3.67 -20.68 2.72
C SER A 30 -4.99 -21.02 2.02
N GLY A 31 -5.86 -21.71 2.74
CA GLY A 31 -7.26 -21.32 2.88
C GLY A 31 -8.18 -21.58 1.70
N THR A 32 -8.99 -22.62 1.86
CA THR A 32 -10.24 -22.94 1.17
C THR A 32 -11.12 -21.70 0.93
N LEU A 33 -11.50 -21.44 -0.33
CA LEU A 33 -12.48 -20.42 -0.71
C LEU A 33 -13.87 -20.85 -0.22
N THR A 34 -14.42 -20.11 0.75
CA THR A 34 -15.84 -20.23 1.10
C THR A 34 -16.56 -19.07 0.44
N SER A 35 -17.44 -19.36 -0.52
CA SER A 35 -18.30 -18.36 -1.16
C SER A 35 -19.34 -17.87 -0.17
N LEU A 36 -19.31 -16.59 0.19
CA LEU A 36 -20.40 -15.94 0.91
C LEU A 36 -21.30 -15.25 -0.11
N ASN A 37 -22.45 -15.89 -0.38
CA ASN A 37 -23.58 -15.29 -1.08
C ASN A 37 -24.15 -14.15 -0.21
N PHE A 38 -23.97 -12.90 -0.63
CA PHE A 38 -24.73 -11.78 -0.11
C PHE A 38 -25.91 -11.48 -1.05
N PRO A 39 -27.16 -11.43 -0.56
CA PRO A 39 -28.30 -11.10 -1.38
C PRO A 39 -28.29 -9.59 -1.70
N PHE A 40 -28.05 -9.27 -2.96
CA PHE A 40 -28.23 -7.95 -3.53
C PHE A 40 -29.72 -7.68 -3.70
N SER A 41 -30.28 -6.75 -2.93
CA SER A 41 -31.63 -6.23 -3.15
C SER A 41 -31.51 -4.82 -3.71
N THR A 42 -31.78 -4.69 -5.00
CA THR A 42 -31.90 -3.40 -5.69
C THR A 42 -33.35 -2.96 -5.67
N SER A 43 -33.61 -1.78 -5.14
CA SER A 43 -34.73 -0.95 -5.60
C SER A 43 -34.36 0.50 -5.40
N ALA A 44 -34.15 1.17 -6.52
CA ALA A 44 -33.84 2.58 -6.62
C ALA A 44 -35.11 3.41 -6.40
N THR A 45 -35.02 4.42 -5.54
CA THR A 45 -35.79 5.65 -5.68
C THR A 45 -34.90 6.83 -5.34
N HIS A 46 -34.91 7.76 -6.28
CA HIS A 46 -34.12 8.97 -6.37
C HIS A 46 -34.75 10.04 -5.47
N ASP A 47 -34.12 10.43 -4.36
CA ASP A 47 -34.48 11.66 -3.64
C ASP A 47 -33.32 12.19 -2.77
N SER A 48 -32.95 13.45 -3.06
CA SER A 48 -32.29 14.45 -2.21
C SER A 48 -31.28 14.01 -1.16
N TYR A 49 -30.01 14.36 -1.39
CA TYR A 49 -28.94 14.42 -0.39
C TYR A 49 -29.36 15.27 0.83
N SER A 50 -29.78 14.61 1.90
CA SER A 50 -29.75 15.14 3.26
C SER A 50 -28.56 14.50 3.96
N SER A 51 -27.45 15.24 4.00
CA SER A 51 -26.23 14.91 4.72
C SER A 51 -26.47 15.02 6.23
N SER A 52 -27.16 14.07 6.85
CA SER A 52 -27.21 13.96 8.31
C SER A 52 -27.82 12.63 8.75
N GLN A 53 -27.12 11.51 8.60
CA GLN A 53 -27.30 10.29 9.41
C GLN A 53 -26.32 9.18 8.97
N PHE A 54 -25.03 9.41 9.17
CA PHE A 54 -24.08 8.31 9.30
C PHE A 54 -23.60 8.30 10.75
N ALA A 55 -24.06 7.27 11.47
CA ALA A 55 -23.58 6.76 12.75
C ALA A 55 -22.92 7.79 13.68
N SER A 56 -23.68 8.31 14.65
CA SER A 56 -23.09 8.91 15.84
C SER A 56 -22.20 7.85 16.52
N PRO A 57 -20.87 8.06 16.61
CA PRO A 57 -20.03 7.10 17.31
C PRO A 57 -20.35 7.17 18.79
N VAL A 58 -20.52 5.99 19.40
CA VAL A 58 -20.94 5.75 20.79
C VAL A 58 -19.97 6.34 21.85
N ASN A 59 -18.93 7.07 21.46
CA ASN A 59 -18.18 7.96 22.34
C ASN A 59 -17.72 9.18 21.53
N ALA A 60 -18.50 10.26 21.54
CA ALA A 60 -18.03 11.58 21.13
C ALA A 60 -17.05 12.12 22.20
N SER A 61 -15.94 11.41 22.43
CA SER A 61 -14.79 12.01 23.09
C SER A 61 -14.33 13.19 22.24
N GLU A 62 -13.83 14.24 22.87
CA GLU A 62 -13.26 15.43 22.24
C GLU A 62 -12.11 15.01 21.29
N ARG A 63 -12.44 14.75 20.02
CA ARG A 63 -11.48 14.31 18.98
C ARG A 63 -10.91 15.54 18.31
N ALA A 64 -9.61 15.51 18.01
CA ALA A 64 -8.96 16.57 17.26
C ALA A 64 -9.47 16.60 15.80
N ASN A 65 -9.35 17.76 15.13
CA ASN A 65 -9.47 17.82 13.69
C ASN A 65 -8.22 17.17 13.07
N ALA A 66 -8.29 15.87 12.79
CA ALA A 66 -7.16 15.07 12.34
C ALA A 66 -7.60 13.98 11.36
N THR A 67 -6.65 13.50 10.56
CA THR A 67 -6.83 12.42 9.59
C THR A 67 -5.56 11.58 9.53
N PHE A 68 -5.69 10.31 9.13
CA PHE A 68 -4.55 9.56 8.63
C PHE A 68 -4.25 10.00 7.21
N VAL A 69 -2.98 10.27 6.91
CA VAL A 69 -2.53 10.59 5.55
C VAL A 69 -1.61 9.48 5.07
N ILE A 70 -1.86 8.96 3.88
CA ILE A 70 -1.05 7.89 3.27
C ILE A 70 -0.67 8.33 1.86
N LEU A 71 0.63 8.54 1.61
CA LEU A 71 1.17 8.75 0.27
C LEU A 71 1.56 7.37 -0.30
N CYS A 72 0.87 6.93 -1.34
CA CYS A 72 1.04 5.58 -1.90
C CYS A 72 0.66 5.51 -3.37
N ARG A 73 1.24 4.55 -4.09
CA ARG A 73 0.90 4.27 -5.49
C ARG A 73 -0.13 3.16 -5.59
N ASN A 74 -0.76 3.02 -6.76
CA ASN A 74 -1.63 1.88 -7.07
C ASN A 74 -0.93 0.53 -6.83
N SER A 75 0.37 0.43 -7.16
CA SER A 75 1.17 -0.79 -6.95
C SER A 75 1.35 -1.17 -5.48
N ASP A 76 1.13 -0.25 -4.54
CA ASP A 76 1.37 -0.45 -3.11
C ASP A 76 0.13 -1.02 -2.39
N LEU A 77 -0.94 -1.39 -3.13
CA LEU A 77 -2.23 -1.85 -2.61
C LEU A 77 -2.11 -2.87 -1.47
N GLY A 78 -1.29 -3.91 -1.64
CA GLY A 78 -1.11 -4.94 -0.62
C GLY A 78 -0.53 -4.39 0.70
N GLY A 79 0.43 -3.46 0.61
CA GLY A 79 1.03 -2.80 1.77
C GLY A 79 0.06 -1.85 2.46
N VAL A 80 -0.73 -1.12 1.69
CA VAL A 80 -1.79 -0.23 2.21
C VAL A 80 -2.87 -1.04 2.93
N ILE A 81 -3.34 -2.14 2.33
CA ILE A 81 -4.32 -3.04 2.96
C ILE A 81 -3.82 -3.52 4.33
N GLN A 82 -2.56 -3.97 4.41
CA GLN A 82 -2.00 -4.43 5.68
C GLN A 82 -1.93 -3.31 6.70
N SER A 83 -1.48 -2.12 6.30
CA SER A 83 -1.32 -0.97 7.18
C SER A 83 -2.66 -0.48 7.73
N VAL A 84 -3.69 -0.37 6.89
CA VAL A 84 -5.03 0.06 7.30
C VAL A 84 -5.64 -0.94 8.26
N ARG A 85 -5.54 -2.25 8.00
CA ARG A 85 -6.01 -3.30 8.93
C ARG A 85 -5.35 -3.19 10.30
N ASP A 86 -4.03 -3.05 10.32
CA ASP A 86 -3.25 -2.92 11.55
C ASP A 86 -3.67 -1.68 12.37
N ILE A 87 -3.93 -0.55 11.68
CA ILE A 87 -4.41 0.69 12.32
C ILE A 87 -5.82 0.50 12.88
N GLU A 88 -6.73 -0.08 12.10
CA GLU A 88 -8.12 -0.33 12.50
C GLU A 88 -8.19 -1.28 13.71
N ASP A 89 -7.44 -2.38 13.68
CA ASP A 89 -7.47 -3.39 14.74
C ASP A 89 -6.98 -2.86 16.09
N ARG A 90 -5.97 -2.00 16.07
CA ARG A 90 -5.32 -1.49 17.29
C ARG A 90 -5.92 -0.18 17.79
N PHE A 91 -6.41 0.67 16.88
CA PHE A 91 -6.76 2.05 17.20
C PHE A 91 -8.07 2.48 16.55
N ASN A 92 -8.11 2.55 15.22
CA ASN A 92 -9.08 3.42 14.55
C ASN A 92 -10.52 2.87 14.56
N ARG A 93 -10.72 1.57 14.77
CA ARG A 93 -12.07 0.99 14.96
C ARG A 93 -12.81 1.62 16.15
N LYS A 94 -12.08 2.14 17.14
CA LYS A 94 -12.65 2.80 18.33
C LYS A 94 -12.93 4.29 18.10
N PHE A 95 -12.15 4.95 17.24
CA PHE A 95 -12.12 6.40 17.13
C PHE A 95 -12.65 6.94 15.80
N GLY A 96 -12.62 6.18 14.71
CA GLY A 96 -13.19 6.54 13.41
C GLY A 96 -12.63 7.84 12.84
N TYR A 97 -11.31 8.04 12.87
CA TYR A 97 -10.66 9.13 12.13
C TYR A 97 -10.65 8.81 10.64
N PRO A 98 -10.84 9.83 9.78
CA PRO A 98 -10.81 9.65 8.33
C PRO A 98 -9.40 9.30 7.82
N TYR A 99 -9.36 8.85 6.56
CA TYR A 99 -8.14 8.63 5.79
C TYR A 99 -8.12 9.54 4.56
N VAL A 100 -6.94 10.09 4.25
CA VAL A 100 -6.66 10.76 2.99
C VAL A 100 -5.50 10.03 2.33
N LEU A 101 -5.76 9.41 1.19
CA LEU A 101 -4.77 8.73 0.38
C LEU A 101 -4.37 9.65 -0.77
N LEU A 102 -3.08 9.84 -0.96
CA LEU A 102 -2.51 10.74 -1.98
C LEU A 102 -1.61 9.94 -2.92
N ASN A 103 -1.66 10.30 -4.20
CA ASN A 103 -0.82 9.72 -5.24
C ASN A 103 -0.50 10.77 -6.31
N ASP A 104 0.65 10.65 -6.98
CA ASP A 104 1.02 11.49 -8.13
C ASP A 104 0.33 11.06 -9.43
N GLU A 105 -0.32 9.90 -9.42
CA GLU A 105 -1.18 9.39 -10.48
C GLU A 105 -2.61 9.14 -9.98
N PRO A 106 -3.63 9.14 -10.87
CA PRO A 106 -4.99 8.79 -10.47
C PRO A 106 -5.05 7.39 -9.83
N PHE A 107 -5.77 7.26 -8.71
CA PHE A 107 -6.02 5.95 -8.12
C PHE A 107 -6.95 5.10 -8.99
N ASP A 108 -6.60 3.83 -9.13
CA ASP A 108 -7.43 2.83 -9.82
C ASP A 108 -8.73 2.58 -9.04
N GLU A 109 -9.82 2.30 -9.75
CA GLU A 109 -11.10 1.99 -9.11
C GLU A 109 -11.02 0.70 -8.27
N GLU A 110 -10.21 -0.27 -8.68
CA GLU A 110 -9.93 -1.45 -7.87
C GLU A 110 -9.24 -1.08 -6.56
N PHE A 111 -8.24 -0.20 -6.61
CA PHE A 111 -7.53 0.26 -5.42
C PHE A 111 -8.51 0.90 -4.43
N LYS A 112 -9.29 1.88 -4.90
CA LYS A 112 -10.30 2.58 -4.08
C LYS A 112 -11.29 1.60 -3.45
N ARG A 113 -11.82 0.67 -4.26
CA ARG A 113 -12.78 -0.35 -3.80
C ARG A 113 -12.17 -1.26 -2.73
N CYS A 114 -10.96 -1.77 -2.95
CA CYS A 114 -10.29 -2.69 -2.03
C CYS A 114 -9.90 -2.03 -0.70
N VAL A 115 -9.50 -0.77 -0.71
CA VAL A 115 -9.11 -0.06 0.51
C VAL A 115 -10.35 0.42 1.30
N SER A 116 -11.38 0.91 0.60
CA SER A 116 -12.59 1.48 1.25
C SER A 116 -13.40 0.44 2.05
N VAL A 117 -13.31 -0.85 1.73
CA VAL A 117 -14.01 -1.91 2.50
C VAL A 117 -13.31 -2.29 3.81
N LEU A 118 -12.11 -1.76 4.08
CA LEU A 118 -11.33 -2.12 5.27
C LEU A 118 -11.77 -1.38 6.53
N SER A 119 -12.45 -0.25 6.39
CA SER A 119 -12.90 0.57 7.52
C SER A 119 -14.22 1.27 7.19
N PRO A 120 -15.12 1.46 8.18
CA PRO A 120 -16.29 2.31 8.02
C PRO A 120 -15.95 3.82 8.08
N ALA A 121 -14.70 4.19 8.40
CA ALA A 121 -14.29 5.59 8.44
C ALA A 121 -14.24 6.20 7.02
N PRO A 122 -14.52 7.51 6.85
CA PRO A 122 -14.44 8.16 5.55
C PRO A 122 -13.03 8.06 4.96
N MET A 123 -12.95 7.76 3.66
CA MET A 123 -11.69 7.71 2.90
C MET A 123 -11.78 8.61 1.68
N GLU A 124 -10.80 9.48 1.53
CA GLU A 124 -10.64 10.35 0.38
C GLU A 124 -9.40 9.96 -0.43
N PHE A 125 -9.49 10.06 -1.75
CA PHE A 125 -8.45 9.68 -2.68
C PHE A 125 -8.08 10.89 -3.54
N GLY A 126 -6.94 11.52 -3.23
CA GLY A 126 -6.46 12.74 -3.87
C GLY A 126 -5.38 12.48 -4.92
N LEU A 127 -5.51 13.16 -6.05
CA LEU A 127 -4.43 13.31 -7.03
C LEU A 127 -3.61 14.54 -6.66
N ILE A 128 -2.30 14.36 -6.49
CA ILE A 128 -1.38 15.47 -6.22
C ILE A 128 -1.25 16.31 -7.49
N PRO A 129 -1.47 17.64 -7.42
CA PRO A 129 -1.24 18.51 -8.57
C PRO A 129 0.20 18.39 -9.08
N HIS A 130 0.36 18.40 -10.40
CA HIS A 130 1.66 18.24 -11.07
C HIS A 130 2.74 19.18 -10.49
N ASP A 131 2.40 20.44 -10.25
CA ASP A 131 3.35 21.46 -9.78
C ASP A 131 3.71 21.31 -8.29
N HIS A 132 2.89 20.59 -7.52
CA HIS A 132 3.21 20.25 -6.14
C HIS A 132 4.14 19.04 -6.06
N TRP A 133 4.05 18.11 -7.00
CA TRP A 133 4.89 16.91 -7.04
C TRP A 133 6.25 17.15 -7.69
N ASN A 134 6.25 17.73 -8.89
CA ASN A 134 7.45 17.83 -9.71
C ASN A 134 8.34 19.00 -9.30
N ALA A 135 9.60 18.92 -9.74
CA ALA A 135 10.55 20.00 -9.53
C ALA A 135 10.00 21.31 -10.14
N PRO A 136 10.07 22.43 -9.42
CA PRO A 136 9.58 23.71 -9.91
C PRO A 136 10.49 24.25 -11.03
N SER A 137 9.97 25.18 -11.82
CA SER A 137 10.61 25.68 -13.05
C SER A 137 11.97 26.37 -12.86
N TRP A 138 12.30 26.82 -11.65
CA TRP A 138 13.60 27.42 -11.36
C TRP A 138 14.71 26.39 -11.08
N ILE A 139 14.38 25.10 -11.04
CA ILE A 139 15.38 24.03 -10.94
C ILE A 139 15.92 23.74 -12.33
N ASP A 140 17.25 23.81 -12.46
CA ASP A 140 17.95 23.34 -13.64
C ASP A 140 17.91 21.80 -13.68
N GLU A 141 17.08 21.27 -14.59
CA GLU A 141 16.84 19.84 -14.71
C GLU A 141 18.06 19.07 -15.23
N GLN A 142 18.92 19.70 -16.03
CA GLN A 142 20.15 19.06 -16.52
C GLN A 142 21.12 18.87 -15.35
N LYS A 143 21.36 19.95 -14.59
CA LYS A 143 22.20 19.89 -13.39
C LYS A 143 21.66 18.91 -12.35
N ALA A 144 20.34 18.91 -12.13
CA ALA A 144 19.70 17.98 -11.20
C ALA A 144 19.85 16.52 -11.64
N THR A 145 19.72 16.24 -12.94
CA THR A 145 19.90 14.90 -13.51
C THR A 145 21.34 14.40 -13.35
N GLU A 146 22.33 15.24 -13.65
CA GLU A 146 23.75 14.91 -13.47
C GLU A 146 24.07 14.63 -11.99
N ALA A 147 23.56 15.45 -11.08
CA ALA A 147 23.74 15.24 -9.65
C ALA A 147 23.09 13.93 -9.16
N ARG A 148 21.87 13.62 -9.62
CA ARG A 148 21.20 12.34 -9.32
C ARG A 148 21.99 11.14 -9.85
N LYS A 149 22.49 11.22 -11.07
CA LYS A 149 23.33 10.17 -11.66
C LYS A 149 24.59 9.95 -10.82
N LYS A 150 25.27 11.03 -10.43
CA LYS A 150 26.44 10.95 -9.55
C LYS A 150 26.10 10.30 -8.20
N MET A 151 24.95 10.63 -7.60
CA MET A 151 24.52 9.96 -6.36
C MET A 151 24.28 8.46 -6.56
N GLY A 152 23.73 8.05 -7.71
CA GLY A 152 23.60 6.63 -8.07
C GLY A 152 24.96 5.94 -8.23
N GLU A 153 25.91 6.57 -8.93
CA GLU A 153 27.28 6.08 -9.11
C GLU A 153 28.04 5.96 -7.77
N ASP A 154 27.80 6.90 -6.86
CA ASP A 154 28.39 6.91 -5.51
C ASP A 154 27.70 5.88 -4.56
N GLY A 155 26.72 5.10 -5.04
CA GLY A 155 26.07 4.02 -4.29
C GLY A 155 25.03 4.49 -3.27
N ILE A 156 24.52 5.72 -3.40
CA ILE A 156 23.49 6.25 -2.50
C ILE A 156 22.15 5.58 -2.84
N ILE A 157 21.50 5.01 -1.83
CA ILE A 157 20.21 4.34 -2.00
C ILE A 157 19.18 5.34 -2.56
N TYR A 158 18.55 4.96 -3.68
CA TYR A 158 17.64 5.80 -4.46
C TYR A 158 18.26 7.13 -4.95
N GLY A 159 19.60 7.21 -5.05
CA GLY A 159 20.38 8.36 -5.52
C GLY A 159 19.85 8.95 -6.82
N ASP A 160 19.65 8.07 -7.78
CA ASP A 160 19.23 8.34 -9.15
C ASP A 160 17.71 8.35 -9.38
N ASN A 161 16.90 8.00 -8.36
CA ASN A 161 15.45 7.87 -8.51
C ASN A 161 14.73 9.21 -8.37
N LEU A 162 14.23 9.76 -9.48
CA LEU A 162 13.49 11.03 -9.52
C LEU A 162 12.23 11.01 -8.66
N SER A 163 11.39 9.99 -8.80
CA SER A 163 10.12 9.87 -8.04
C SER A 163 10.39 9.85 -6.52
N TYR A 164 11.46 9.20 -6.08
CA TYR A 164 11.89 9.25 -4.67
C TYR A 164 12.28 10.66 -4.22
N ARG A 165 12.96 11.44 -5.06
CA ARG A 165 13.30 12.84 -4.75
C ARG A 165 12.06 13.74 -4.70
N ASN A 166 11.12 13.54 -5.61
CA ASN A 166 9.84 14.24 -5.60
C ASN A 166 9.06 13.93 -4.32
N MET A 167 9.01 12.65 -3.91
CA MET A 167 8.40 12.22 -2.65
C MET A 167 9.05 12.89 -1.44
N CYS A 168 10.38 12.94 -1.35
CA CYS A 168 11.08 13.61 -0.26
C CYS A 168 10.74 15.10 -0.20
N ARG A 169 10.68 15.78 -1.36
CA ARG A 169 10.28 17.19 -1.44
C ARG A 169 8.83 17.38 -0.98
N PHE A 170 7.89 16.60 -1.51
CA PHE A 170 6.47 16.70 -1.18
C PHE A 170 6.21 16.56 0.33
N ASN A 171 6.85 15.59 0.99
CA ASN A 171 6.70 15.38 2.43
C ASN A 171 7.43 16.44 3.29
N SER A 172 8.39 17.18 2.72
CA SER A 172 9.12 18.23 3.44
C SER A 172 8.36 19.57 3.44
N GLY A 173 7.47 19.79 2.45
CA GLY A 173 6.84 21.08 2.17
C GLY A 173 7.73 22.03 1.38
#